data_AF-A0AA35RDI4-F1
#
_entry.id   AF-A0AA35RDI4-F1
#
_cell.length_a   1.000
_cell.length_b   1.000
_cell.length_c   1.000
_cell.angle_alpha   90.00
_cell.angle_beta   90.00
_cell.angle_gamma   90.00
#
_symmetry.space_group_name_H-M   'P 1'
#
loop_
_entity.id
_entity.type
_entity.pdbx_description
1 polymer ?
#
loop_
_entity_poly.entity_id
_entity_poly.type
_entity_poly.pdbx_seq_one_letter_code
_entity_poly.pdbx_strand_id
1 'polypeptide(L)'
;MRDDDDDEEGLLWWLGVPYSVMDDIWASPSHSTEEEKRIAGLQYYLQTVPGASWEVIAGELWYLEEHTVLEEVRQHLPSTY
;
A
#
# COMPACT_ATOMS: atom_id res chain seq x y z
N MET A 1 -12.08 -18.40 -14.86
CA MET A 1 -12.45 -17.34 -13.91
C MET A 1 -11.16 -16.62 -13.62
N ARG A 2 -11.13 -15.30 -13.81
CA ARG A 2 -9.96 -14.47 -13.49
C ARG A 2 -10.37 -13.77 -12.21
N ASP A 3 -9.73 -14.14 -11.11
CA ASP A 3 -10.04 -13.68 -9.76
C ASP A 3 -9.85 -12.16 -9.66
N ASP A 4 -10.76 -11.50 -8.92
CA ASP A 4 -10.79 -10.07 -8.55
C ASP A 4 -9.65 -9.70 -7.55
N ASP A 5 -8.56 -10.48 -7.47
CA ASP A 5 -7.42 -10.27 -6.55
C ASP A 5 -6.29 -9.40 -7.18
N ASP A 6 -6.44 -8.92 -8.42
CA ASP A 6 -5.41 -8.17 -9.17
C ASP A 6 -5.38 -6.65 -8.80
N ASP A 7 -6.37 -6.17 -8.04
CA ASP A 7 -6.53 -4.75 -7.73
C ASP A 7 -5.56 -4.26 -6.63
N GLU A 8 -5.01 -5.17 -5.82
CA GLU A 8 -4.22 -4.88 -4.61
C GLU A 8 -2.71 -4.73 -4.85
N GLU A 9 -2.11 -5.70 -5.56
CA GLU A 9 -0.75 -5.56 -6.11
C GLU A 9 -0.70 -4.43 -7.15
N GLY A 10 -1.84 -4.19 -7.82
CA GLY A 10 -2.05 -3.08 -8.75
C GLY A 10 -1.79 -1.71 -8.13
N LEU A 11 -2.24 -1.48 -6.89
CA LEU A 11 -2.05 -0.20 -6.19
C LEU A 11 -0.58 0.10 -5.91
N LEU A 12 0.16 -0.83 -5.31
CA LEU A 12 1.58 -0.63 -4.99
C LEU A 12 2.40 -0.48 -6.28
N TRP A 13 2.09 -1.27 -7.29
CA TRP A 13 2.70 -1.13 -8.62
C TRP A 13 2.40 0.24 -9.24
N TRP A 14 1.16 0.72 -9.15
CA TRP A 14 0.74 2.03 -9.67
C TRP A 14 1.44 3.19 -8.95
N LEU A 15 1.63 3.06 -7.64
CA LEU A 15 2.40 3.98 -6.81
C LEU A 15 3.91 3.93 -7.10
N GLY A 16 4.37 3.02 -7.97
CA GLY A 16 5.77 2.92 -8.37
C GLY A 16 6.63 2.15 -7.37
N VAL A 17 6.03 1.35 -6.50
CA VAL A 17 6.76 0.40 -5.66
C VAL A 17 7.38 -0.67 -6.56
N PRO A 18 8.70 -0.94 -6.48
CA PRO A 18 9.34 -1.95 -7.30
C PRO A 18 8.84 -3.36 -6.98
N TYR A 19 8.71 -4.20 -8.00
CA TYR A 19 8.27 -5.60 -7.82
C TYR A 19 9.16 -6.39 -6.86
N SER A 20 10.47 -6.14 -6.83
CA SER A 20 11.37 -6.79 -5.86
C SER A 20 11.03 -6.44 -4.42
N VAL A 21 10.57 -5.21 -4.15
CA VAL A 21 10.16 -4.78 -2.81
C VAL A 21 8.83 -5.41 -2.44
N MET A 22 7.89 -5.51 -3.40
CA MET A 22 6.63 -6.23 -3.19
C MET A 22 6.89 -7.72 -2.91
N ASP A 23 7.77 -8.37 -3.68
CA ASP A 23 8.15 -9.77 -3.46
C ASP A 23 8.75 -9.98 -2.06
N ASP A 24 9.67 -9.11 -1.62
CA ASP A 24 10.22 -9.13 -0.25
C ASP A 24 9.13 -8.94 0.83
N ILE A 25 8.19 -8.03 0.62
CA ILE A 25 7.09 -7.77 1.56
C ILE A 25 6.14 -8.98 1.63
N TRP A 26 5.81 -9.60 0.50
CA TRP A 26 4.89 -10.73 0.42
C TRP A 26 5.51 -12.03 0.92
N ALA A 27 6.82 -12.20 0.75
CA ALA A 27 7.59 -13.32 1.27
C ALA A 27 7.98 -13.14 2.75
N SER A 28 7.86 -11.92 3.29
CA SER A 28 8.23 -11.64 4.67
C SER A 28 7.31 -12.34 5.67
N PRO A 29 7.85 -13.16 6.60
CA PRO A 29 7.06 -13.77 7.66
C PRO A 29 6.60 -12.75 8.72
N SER A 30 7.09 -11.51 8.67
CA SER A 30 6.70 -10.44 9.58
C SER A 30 5.37 -9.78 9.19
N HIS A 31 4.85 -10.03 7.99
CA HIS A 31 3.54 -9.55 7.55
C HIS A 31 2.62 -10.77 7.39
N SER A 32 1.77 -11.00 8.38
CA SER A 32 0.92 -12.19 8.47
C SER A 32 -0.40 -12.01 7.75
N THR A 33 -0.83 -10.77 7.53
CA THR A 33 -2.04 -10.43 6.77
C THR A 33 -1.72 -9.66 5.49
N GLU A 34 -2.64 -9.67 4.53
CA GLU A 34 -2.51 -8.87 3.31
C GLU A 34 -2.54 -7.36 3.60
N GLU A 35 -3.32 -6.97 4.61
CA GLU A 35 -3.37 -5.60 5.11
C GLU A 35 -2.01 -5.11 5.63
N GLU A 36 -1.30 -5.92 6.43
CA GLU A 36 0.06 -5.58 6.90
C GLU A 36 1.04 -5.43 5.73
N LYS A 37 0.93 -6.29 4.71
CA LYS A 37 1.75 -6.23 3.50
C LYS A 37 1.48 -4.93 2.72
N ARG A 38 0.21 -4.55 2.58
CA ARG A 38 -0.14 -3.28 1.92
C ARG A 38 0.35 -2.08 2.71
N ILE A 39 0.17 -2.05 4.03
CA ILE A 39 0.69 -0.97 4.88
C ILE A 39 2.21 -0.83 4.70
N ALA A 40 2.95 -1.95 4.69
CA ALA A 40 4.40 -1.94 4.46
C ALA A 40 4.77 -1.37 3.07
N GLY A 41 4.02 -1.73 2.03
CA GLY A 41 4.21 -1.19 0.68
C GLY A 41 3.93 0.32 0.59
N LEU A 42 2.86 0.78 1.22
CA LEU A 42 2.49 2.21 1.28
C LEU A 42 3.50 3.02 2.09
N GLN A 43 4.03 2.45 3.16
CA GLN A 43 5.13 3.05 3.93
C GLN A 43 6.40 3.18 3.08
N TYR A 44 6.75 2.15 2.31
CA TYR A 44 7.88 2.21 1.38
C TYR A 44 7.68 3.32 0.35
N TYR A 45 6.50 3.42 -0.26
CA TYR A 45 6.16 4.49 -1.21
C TYR A 45 6.40 5.88 -0.61
N LEU A 46 5.86 6.15 0.59
CA LEU A 46 6.02 7.44 1.28
C LEU A 46 7.48 7.78 1.63
N GLN A 47 8.30 6.77 1.90
CA GLN A 47 9.69 6.98 2.30
C GLN A 47 10.64 7.12 1.12
N THR A 48 10.32 6.51 -0.02
CA THR A 48 11.28 6.35 -1.12
C THR A 48 10.91 7.10 -2.39
N VAL A 49 9.61 7.35 -2.63
CA VAL A 49 9.17 8.02 -3.85
C VAL A 49 9.12 9.54 -3.61
N PRO A 50 9.92 10.33 -4.36
CA PRO A 50 9.91 11.78 -4.21
C PRO A 50 8.57 12.36 -4.67
N GLY A 51 7.91 13.11 -3.78
CA GLY A 51 6.56 13.63 -4.01
C GLY A 51 5.45 12.66 -3.61
N ALA A 52 5.77 11.51 -3.03
CA ALA A 52 4.78 10.68 -2.35
C ALA A 52 4.14 11.46 -1.20
N SER A 53 2.82 11.41 -1.14
CA SER A 53 2.04 12.01 -0.06
C SER A 53 0.87 11.13 0.31
N TRP A 54 0.39 11.34 1.53
CA TRP A 54 -0.82 10.70 2.01
C TRP A 54 -2.03 11.03 1.13
N GLU A 55 -2.08 12.23 0.54
CA GLU A 55 -3.18 12.64 -0.33
C GLU A 55 -3.28 11.76 -1.59
N VAL A 56 -2.14 11.34 -2.15
CA VAL A 56 -2.12 10.42 -3.30
C VAL A 56 -2.64 9.05 -2.88
N ILE A 57 -2.12 8.48 -1.78
CA ILE A 57 -2.57 7.18 -1.26
C ILE A 57 -4.07 7.22 -0.93
N ALA A 58 -4.52 8.28 -0.26
CA ALA A 58 -5.90 8.44 0.15
C ALA A 58 -6.85 8.57 -1.04
N GLY A 59 -6.43 9.25 -2.10
CA GLY A 59 -7.19 9.35 -3.35
C GLY A 59 -7.37 7.99 -4.03
N GLU A 60 -6.30 7.21 -4.12
CA GLU A 60 -6.34 5.88 -4.75
C GLU A 60 -7.14 4.87 -3.93
N LEU A 61 -6.93 4.79 -2.61
CA LEU A 61 -7.71 3.91 -1.73
C LEU A 61 -9.18 4.29 -1.70
N TRP A 62 -9.50 5.59 -1.81
CA TRP A 62 -10.88 6.05 -1.95
C TRP A 62 -11.50 5.62 -3.28
N TYR A 63 -10.74 5.65 -4.38
CA TYR A 63 -11.20 5.19 -5.69
C TYR A 63 -11.49 3.69 -5.71
N LEU A 64 -10.67 2.92 -4.99
CA LEU A 64 -10.81 1.46 -4.85
C LEU A 64 -11.85 1.05 -3.79
N GLU A 65 -12.58 2.00 -3.19
CA GLU A 65 -13.55 1.76 -2.11
C GLU A 65 -12.95 1.08 -0.85
N GLU A 66 -11.62 1.16 -0.67
CA GLU A 66 -10.85 0.53 0.39
C GLU A 66 -10.78 1.39 1.66
N HIS A 67 -11.94 1.77 2.15
CA HIS A 67 -12.08 2.68 3.29
C HIS A 67 -11.46 2.11 4.58
N THR A 68 -11.48 0.79 4.78
CA THR A 68 -10.87 0.14 5.96
C THR A 68 -9.35 0.31 5.97
N VAL A 69 -8.70 0.04 4.84
CA VAL A 69 -7.24 0.18 4.70
C VAL A 69 -6.83 1.65 4.82
N LEU A 70 -7.65 2.56 4.29
CA LEU A 70 -7.44 4.00 4.47
C LEU A 70 -7.38 4.40 5.96
N GLU A 71 -8.27 3.87 6.80
CA GLU A 71 -8.27 4.16 8.23
C GLU A 71 -7.06 3.54 8.95
N GLU A 72 -6.71 2.30 8.62
CA GLU A 72 -5.55 1.58 9.16
C GLU A 72 -4.23 2.30 8.87
N VAL A 73 -4.02 2.65 7.60
CA VAL A 73 -2.81 3.35 7.17
C VAL A 73 -2.75 4.74 7.80
N ARG A 74 -3.88 5.43 7.96
CA ARG A 74 -3.95 6.71 8.68
C ARG A 74 -3.55 6.58 10.16
N GLN A 75 -3.85 5.46 10.81
CA GLN A 75 -3.44 5.19 12.19
C GLN A 75 -1.95 4.83 12.30
N HIS A 76 -1.40 4.17 11.28
CA HIS A 76 -0.02 3.68 11.26
C HIS A 76 0.99 4.68 10.72
N LEU A 77 0.55 5.73 10.01
CA LEU A 77 1.42 6.80 9.55
C LEU A 77 1.47 7.95 10.56
N PRO A 78 2.68 8.45 10.91
CA PRO A 78 2.80 9.61 11.78
C PRO A 78 2.20 10.85 11.09
N SER A 79 1.41 11.63 11.83
CA SER A 79 0.65 12.82 11.36
C SER A 79 1.50 14.02 10.88
N THR A 80 2.75 13.80 10.47
CA THR A 80 3.76 14.84 10.19
C THR A 80 4.12 15.01 8.71
N TYR A 81 3.37 14.39 7.79
CA TYR A 81 3.55 14.56 6.34
C TYR A 81 2.41 15.34 5.72
#